data_AF-A0A961XFG9-F1
#
_entry.id   AF-A0A961XFG9-F1
#
_cell.length_a   1.000
_cell.length_b   1.000
_cell.length_c   1.000
_cell.angle_alpha   90.00
_cell.angle_beta   90.00
_cell.angle_gamma   90.00
#
_symmetry.space_group_name_H-M   'P 1'
#
loop_
_entity.id
_entity.type
_entity.pdbx_description
1 polymer ?
#
loop_
_entity_poly.entity_id
_entity_poly.type
_entity_poly.pdbx_seq_one_letter_code
_entity_poly.pdbx_strand_id
1 'polypeptide(L)'
;FLLWGQDLNGTGPGAGKRPYTDYDVKNCTNGNCDRRAGYLKAASSLLVSDLEYMVKQWMPEGDAYKAATADPTKGVTAMLTGMGSLSYGELAGERMKLGLLLHDPEEEHDCFSDNTHNSHLNDAISIQGVYLGEYVRVDGTTVKGPSLSDLVKDKDAALDTELTGKLAATVAAMQTMAKRAETVEAYDQMIGDGNAEGNAVVQAAIDGLVDQTKSIERAIAALDLGKIELEGSDSLDNPGAVGK
;
A
#
# COMPACT_ATOMS: atom_id res chain seq x y z
N PHE A 1 -9.29 1.97 -14.55
CA PHE A 1 -9.97 1.79 -15.85
C PHE A 1 -11.07 2.80 -16.14
N LEU A 2 -12.03 3.07 -15.22
CA LEU A 2 -13.17 3.94 -15.57
C LEU A 2 -12.70 5.34 -15.97
N LEU A 3 -11.99 6.07 -15.12
CA LEU A 3 -11.63 7.46 -15.41
C LEU A 3 -10.53 7.60 -16.47
N TRP A 4 -9.54 6.71 -16.46
CA TRP A 4 -8.38 6.79 -17.35
C TRP A 4 -8.46 5.90 -18.59
N GLY A 5 -9.34 4.90 -18.63
CA GLY A 5 -9.31 3.86 -19.68
C GLY A 5 -8.29 2.77 -19.38
N GLN A 6 -8.00 1.95 -20.39
CA GLN A 6 -6.87 1.03 -20.36
C GLN A 6 -5.60 1.82 -20.62
N ASP A 7 -4.51 1.42 -19.97
CA ASP A 7 -3.18 1.80 -20.39
C ASP A 7 -2.72 0.81 -21.48
N LEU A 8 -2.26 1.32 -22.62
CA LEU A 8 -1.76 0.50 -23.72
C LEU A 8 -0.31 0.82 -24.06
N ASN A 9 0.39 1.55 -23.18
CA ASN A 9 1.77 1.97 -23.38
C ASN A 9 2.76 0.90 -22.94
N GLY A 10 2.30 -0.17 -22.28
CA GLY A 10 3.17 -1.23 -21.75
C GLY A 10 4.08 -0.63 -20.69
N THR A 11 5.40 -0.77 -20.88
CA THR A 11 6.42 -0.12 -20.03
C THR A 11 6.98 1.14 -20.71
N GLY A 12 6.26 1.70 -21.68
CA GLY A 12 6.55 2.98 -22.30
C GLY A 12 5.78 4.13 -21.63
N PRO A 13 6.13 5.39 -21.90
CA PRO A 13 5.59 6.51 -21.16
C PRO A 13 4.09 6.77 -21.37
N GLY A 14 3.37 6.83 -20.24
CA GLY A 14 2.19 7.64 -20.01
C GLY A 14 0.90 6.87 -19.76
N ALA A 15 0.05 7.39 -18.89
CA ALA A 15 -1.23 6.78 -18.48
C ALA A 15 -2.29 6.55 -19.58
N GLY A 16 -3.37 5.87 -19.17
CA GLY A 16 -4.64 5.80 -19.87
C GLY A 16 -5.24 7.17 -20.22
N LYS A 17 -5.83 7.29 -21.41
CA LYS A 17 -6.28 8.55 -22.02
C LYS A 17 -7.78 8.61 -22.32
N ARG A 18 -8.64 8.03 -21.46
CA ARG A 18 -10.09 8.14 -21.67
C ARG A 18 -10.52 9.62 -21.62
N PRO A 19 -11.19 10.13 -22.66
CA PRO A 19 -11.67 11.51 -22.66
C PRO A 19 -12.93 11.65 -21.81
N TYR A 20 -13.11 12.80 -21.15
CA TYR A 20 -14.32 13.07 -20.36
C TYR A 20 -15.62 13.00 -21.20
N THR A 21 -15.52 13.23 -22.50
CA THR A 21 -16.64 13.12 -23.46
C THR A 21 -17.21 11.70 -23.56
N ASP A 22 -16.51 10.68 -23.04
CA ASP A 22 -17.05 9.33 -22.84
C ASP A 22 -18.16 9.26 -21.79
N TYR A 23 -18.39 10.35 -21.06
CA TYR A 23 -19.45 10.53 -20.08
C TYR A 23 -20.42 11.66 -20.46
N ASP A 24 -20.17 12.37 -21.56
CA ASP A 24 -21.06 13.40 -22.07
C ASP A 24 -22.13 12.77 -22.97
N VAL A 25 -23.34 12.62 -22.43
CA VAL A 25 -24.49 12.05 -23.16
C VAL A 25 -24.87 12.90 -24.38
N LYS A 26 -24.57 14.20 -24.40
CA LYS A 26 -24.90 15.10 -25.50
C LYS A 26 -23.83 15.10 -26.60
N ASN A 27 -22.55 14.99 -26.23
CA ASN A 27 -21.42 15.04 -27.14
C ASN A 27 -20.57 13.76 -27.10
N CYS A 28 -21.25 12.61 -27.12
CA CYS A 28 -20.64 11.30 -26.89
C CYS A 28 -19.65 10.91 -28.00
N THR A 29 -18.36 10.78 -27.66
CA THR A 29 -17.29 10.49 -28.64
C THR A 29 -17.15 9.01 -28.98
N ASN A 30 -17.45 8.09 -28.05
CA ASN A 30 -17.16 6.66 -28.21
C ASN A 30 -18.38 5.74 -27.96
N GLY A 31 -19.60 6.23 -28.18
CA GLY A 31 -20.86 5.51 -27.91
C GLY A 31 -21.06 5.12 -26.44
N ASN A 32 -22.19 4.54 -26.05
CA ASN A 32 -22.46 4.04 -24.67
C ASN A 32 -22.19 5.03 -23.51
N CYS A 33 -22.18 6.35 -23.75
CA CYS A 33 -21.81 7.32 -22.72
C CYS A 33 -22.81 7.37 -21.56
N ASP A 34 -24.09 7.13 -21.84
CA ASP A 34 -25.14 6.95 -20.85
C ASP A 34 -24.85 5.76 -19.92
N ARG A 35 -24.48 4.61 -20.49
CA ARG A 35 -24.10 3.41 -19.72
C ARG A 35 -22.82 3.66 -18.91
N ARG A 36 -21.80 4.29 -19.49
CA ARG A 36 -20.56 4.62 -18.75
C ARG A 36 -20.82 5.58 -17.60
N ALA A 37 -21.61 6.64 -17.83
CA ALA A 37 -22.00 7.58 -16.78
C ALA A 37 -22.81 6.90 -15.67
N GLY A 38 -23.76 6.04 -16.03
CA GLY A 38 -24.51 5.23 -15.08
C GLY A 38 -23.60 4.34 -14.23
N TYR A 39 -22.63 3.65 -14.84
CA TYR A 39 -21.70 2.79 -14.14
C TYR A 39 -20.75 3.58 -13.22
N LEU A 40 -20.18 4.70 -13.70
CA LEU A 40 -19.33 5.56 -12.87
C LEU A 40 -20.09 6.08 -11.65
N LYS A 41 -21.34 6.50 -11.82
CA LYS A 41 -22.19 6.92 -10.71
C LYS A 41 -22.48 5.78 -9.74
N ALA A 42 -22.80 4.58 -10.22
CA ALA A 42 -23.07 3.44 -9.37
C ALA A 42 -21.83 3.03 -8.55
N ALA A 43 -20.66 2.92 -9.21
CA ALA A 43 -19.41 2.58 -8.55
C ALA A 43 -18.98 3.63 -7.52
N SER A 44 -19.07 4.93 -7.85
CA SER A 44 -18.71 5.99 -6.90
C SER A 44 -19.71 6.10 -5.74
N SER A 45 -21.01 5.85 -5.98
CA SER A 45 -22.01 5.81 -4.91
C SER A 45 -21.78 4.64 -3.96
N LEU A 46 -21.40 3.47 -4.48
CA LEU A 46 -21.03 2.32 -3.66
C LEU A 46 -19.76 2.61 -2.84
N LEU A 47 -18.72 3.18 -3.46
CA LEU A 47 -17.50 3.58 -2.76
C LEU A 47 -17.80 4.54 -1.59
N VAL A 48 -18.63 5.57 -1.80
CA VAL A 48 -19.03 6.49 -0.72
C VAL A 48 -19.80 5.74 0.37
N SER A 49 -20.73 4.87 0.00
CA SER A 49 -21.50 4.06 0.97
C SER A 49 -20.58 3.16 1.81
N ASP A 50 -19.60 2.51 1.19
CA ASP A 50 -18.66 1.62 1.88
C ASP A 50 -17.72 2.41 2.79
N LEU A 51 -17.25 3.59 2.37
CA LEU A 51 -16.45 4.49 3.21
C LEU A 51 -17.26 5.02 4.41
N GLU A 52 -18.51 5.42 4.21
CA GLU A 52 -19.40 5.83 5.30
C GLU A 52 -19.67 4.68 6.28
N TYR A 53 -19.82 3.46 5.77
CA TYR A 53 -19.91 2.27 6.61
C TYR A 53 -18.63 2.06 7.43
N MET A 54 -17.46 2.11 6.80
CA MET A 54 -16.17 1.96 7.49
C MET A 54 -15.96 3.01 8.57
N VAL A 55 -16.31 4.27 8.32
CA VAL A 55 -16.27 5.33 9.34
C VAL A 55 -17.16 4.97 10.53
N LYS A 56 -18.39 4.49 10.30
CA LYS A 56 -19.30 4.08 11.38
C LYS A 56 -18.75 2.90 12.19
N GLN A 57 -18.05 1.96 11.56
CA GLN A 57 -17.44 0.81 12.25
C GLN A 57 -16.34 1.21 13.24
N TRP A 58 -15.61 2.29 12.96
CA TRP A 58 -14.50 2.77 13.79
C TRP A 58 -14.87 3.90 14.76
N MET A 59 -16.12 4.40 14.73
CA MET A 59 -16.63 5.28 15.78
C MET A 59 -16.72 4.54 17.14
N PRO A 60 -16.78 5.25 18.29
CA PRO A 60 -16.77 4.62 19.62
C PRO A 60 -17.81 3.52 19.84
N GLU A 61 -18.95 3.60 19.15
CA GLU A 61 -20.03 2.60 19.23
C GLU A 61 -20.01 1.53 18.14
N GLY A 62 -19.09 1.64 17.17
CA GLY A 62 -18.96 0.72 16.05
C GLY A 62 -18.31 -0.61 16.43
N ASP A 63 -18.60 -1.66 15.64
CA ASP A 63 -18.19 -3.03 15.98
C ASP A 63 -16.67 -3.21 15.88
N ALA A 64 -16.01 -2.59 14.90
CA ALA A 64 -14.56 -2.65 14.77
C ALA A 64 -13.85 -1.96 15.95
N TYR A 65 -14.31 -0.77 16.35
CA TYR A 65 -13.75 -0.09 17.53
C TYR A 65 -13.93 -0.91 18.81
N LYS A 66 -15.14 -1.44 19.04
CA LYS A 66 -15.42 -2.31 20.20
C LYS A 66 -14.56 -3.56 20.19
N ALA A 67 -14.42 -4.23 19.05
CA ALA A 67 -13.58 -5.42 18.93
C ALA A 67 -12.10 -5.12 19.18
N ALA A 68 -11.57 -4.03 18.63
CA ALA A 68 -10.16 -3.64 18.79
C ALA A 68 -9.81 -3.23 20.23
N THR A 69 -10.78 -2.65 20.96
CA THR A 69 -10.56 -2.11 22.32
C THR A 69 -11.01 -3.04 23.44
N ALA A 70 -11.77 -4.10 23.15
CA ALA A 70 -12.30 -5.02 24.14
C ALA A 70 -11.20 -5.78 24.91
N ASP A 71 -10.08 -6.05 24.25
CA ASP A 71 -8.93 -6.77 24.81
C ASP A 71 -7.64 -6.11 24.27
N PRO A 72 -6.86 -5.43 25.13
CA PRO A 72 -5.64 -4.74 24.71
C PRO A 72 -4.65 -5.66 24.00
N THR A 73 -4.54 -6.92 24.42
CA THR A 73 -3.64 -7.89 23.76
C THR A 73 -4.11 -8.16 22.35
N LYS A 74 -5.41 -8.37 22.14
CA LYS A 74 -5.96 -8.57 20.78
C LYS A 74 -5.82 -7.34 19.90
N GLY A 75 -6.00 -6.14 20.46
CA GLY A 75 -5.78 -4.89 19.74
C GLY A 75 -4.34 -4.75 19.25
N VAL A 76 -3.36 -5.00 20.13
CA VAL A 76 -1.93 -4.98 19.78
C VAL A 76 -1.57 -6.07 18.78
N THR A 77 -2.08 -7.29 18.97
CA THR A 77 -1.96 -8.39 18.00
C THR A 77 -2.47 -7.96 16.63
N ALA A 78 -3.68 -7.40 16.54
CA ALA A 78 -4.25 -6.96 15.26
C ALA A 78 -3.41 -5.88 14.56
N MET A 79 -2.86 -4.92 15.32
CA MET A 79 -1.99 -3.88 14.75
C MET A 79 -0.71 -4.48 14.16
N LEU A 80 -0.03 -5.37 14.89
CA LEU A 80 1.21 -6.00 14.42
C LEU A 80 0.98 -7.00 13.28
N THR A 81 -0.13 -7.76 13.32
CA THR A 81 -0.54 -8.62 12.20
C THR A 81 -0.78 -7.80 10.94
N GLY A 82 -1.53 -6.70 11.04
CA GLY A 82 -1.81 -5.81 9.91
C GLY A 82 -0.54 -5.18 9.34
N MET A 83 0.33 -4.64 10.21
CA MET A 83 1.61 -4.07 9.77
C MET A 83 2.50 -5.10 9.08
N GLY A 84 2.65 -6.30 9.66
CA GLY A 84 3.53 -7.34 9.12
C GLY A 84 3.01 -7.92 7.81
N SER A 85 1.70 -8.23 7.75
CA SER A 85 1.06 -8.79 6.54
C SER A 85 1.03 -7.78 5.40
N LEU A 86 0.71 -6.52 5.69
CA LEU A 86 0.78 -5.45 4.68
C LEU A 86 2.21 -5.24 4.20
N SER A 87 3.20 -5.28 5.09
CA SER A 87 4.61 -5.11 4.70
C SER A 87 5.08 -6.23 3.76
N TYR A 88 4.84 -7.49 4.11
CA TYR A 88 5.46 -8.64 3.47
C TYR A 88 4.64 -9.20 2.31
N GLY A 89 3.61 -9.99 2.61
CA GLY A 89 2.83 -10.69 1.60
C GLY A 89 2.19 -9.73 0.61
N GLU A 90 1.48 -8.73 1.12
CA GLU A 90 0.71 -7.81 0.28
C GLU A 90 1.60 -6.81 -0.46
N LEU A 91 2.24 -5.86 0.24
CA LEU A 91 2.92 -4.75 -0.44
C LEU A 91 4.22 -5.20 -1.10
N ALA A 92 5.12 -5.85 -0.37
CA ALA A 92 6.40 -6.29 -0.94
C ALA A 92 6.19 -7.37 -1.99
N GLY A 93 5.35 -8.37 -1.70
CA GLY A 93 5.11 -9.51 -2.58
C GLY A 93 4.18 -9.19 -3.72
N GLU A 94 2.87 -9.25 -3.45
CA GLU A 94 1.81 -9.19 -4.46
C GLU A 94 1.82 -7.87 -5.23
N ARG A 95 2.03 -6.73 -4.57
CA ARG A 95 1.89 -5.41 -5.23
C ARG A 95 3.16 -4.89 -5.90
N MET A 96 4.34 -5.35 -5.47
CA MET A 96 5.61 -4.82 -5.96
C MET A 96 6.50 -5.88 -6.62
N LYS A 97 6.78 -6.98 -5.92
CA LYS A 97 7.73 -7.98 -6.39
C LYS A 97 7.22 -8.74 -7.61
N LEU A 98 5.93 -9.05 -7.66
CA LEU A 98 5.33 -9.78 -8.77
C LEU A 98 5.52 -9.05 -10.11
N GLY A 99 5.07 -7.79 -10.20
CA GLY A 99 5.22 -6.97 -11.40
C GLY A 99 6.69 -6.75 -11.81
N LEU A 100 7.57 -6.54 -10.82
CA LEU A 100 9.01 -6.42 -11.05
C LEU A 100 9.63 -7.71 -11.59
N LEU A 101 9.23 -8.87 -11.07
CA LEU A 101 9.74 -10.18 -11.49
C LEU A 101 9.30 -10.55 -12.91
N LEU A 102 8.05 -10.24 -13.24
CA LEU A 102 7.45 -10.56 -14.53
C LEU A 102 7.69 -9.48 -15.60
N HIS A 103 8.24 -8.33 -15.19
CA HIS A 103 8.31 -7.11 -16.00
C HIS A 103 6.95 -6.81 -16.64
N ASP A 104 5.88 -6.95 -15.85
CA ASP A 104 4.50 -6.85 -16.32
C ASP A 104 3.79 -5.63 -15.72
N PRO A 105 3.50 -4.60 -16.54
CA PRO A 105 2.77 -3.42 -16.08
C PRO A 105 1.29 -3.70 -15.76
N GLU A 106 0.73 -4.85 -16.14
CA GLU A 106 -0.64 -5.22 -15.72
C GLU A 106 -0.68 -5.77 -14.28
N GLU A 107 0.46 -6.17 -13.73
CA GLU A 107 0.61 -6.59 -12.32
C GLU A 107 0.90 -5.41 -11.37
N GLU A 108 1.01 -4.20 -11.92
CA GLU A 108 1.20 -2.97 -11.16
C GLU A 108 -0.12 -2.43 -10.59
N HIS A 109 -0.09 -2.01 -9.33
CA HIS A 109 -1.23 -1.34 -8.69
C HIS A 109 -1.50 0.02 -9.34
N ASP A 110 -2.73 0.38 -9.71
CA ASP A 110 -3.07 1.68 -10.31
C ASP A 110 -2.50 1.93 -11.71
N CYS A 111 -2.12 0.86 -12.43
CA CYS A 111 -1.53 0.82 -13.77
C CYS A 111 -2.23 1.70 -14.83
N PHE A 112 -3.51 2.04 -14.65
CA PHE A 112 -4.22 2.90 -15.60
C PHE A 112 -3.94 4.39 -15.44
N SER A 113 -3.39 4.81 -14.30
CA SER A 113 -3.35 6.21 -13.85
C SER A 113 -1.96 6.74 -13.52
N ASP A 114 -0.91 5.93 -13.68
CA ASP A 114 0.47 6.20 -13.27
C ASP A 114 0.62 6.61 -11.80
N ASN A 115 -0.28 6.16 -10.91
CA ASN A 115 -0.35 6.63 -9.52
C ASN A 115 0.21 5.64 -8.48
N THR A 116 0.71 4.49 -8.93
CA THR A 116 1.27 3.37 -8.14
C THR A 116 2.21 3.82 -7.04
N HIS A 117 3.15 4.69 -7.39
CA HIS A 117 4.17 5.19 -6.49
C HIS A 117 3.59 5.93 -5.28
N ASN A 118 2.48 6.65 -5.46
CA ASN A 118 1.79 7.32 -4.36
C ASN A 118 1.07 6.32 -3.47
N SER A 119 0.44 5.30 -4.05
CA SER A 119 -0.23 4.24 -3.28
C SER A 119 0.77 3.49 -2.41
N HIS A 120 1.88 3.01 -2.98
CA HIS A 120 2.93 2.32 -2.24
C HIS A 120 3.60 3.19 -1.16
N LEU A 121 3.87 4.47 -1.45
CA LEU A 121 4.42 5.39 -0.48
C LEU A 121 3.48 5.60 0.71
N ASN A 122 2.19 5.80 0.46
CA ASN A 122 1.22 6.03 1.53
C ASN A 122 0.96 4.76 2.37
N ASP A 123 1.04 3.57 1.77
CA ASP A 123 1.00 2.31 2.52
C ASP A 123 2.20 2.20 3.48
N ALA A 124 3.42 2.52 3.01
CA ALA A 124 4.62 2.52 3.86
C ALA A 124 4.56 3.57 4.98
N ILE A 125 4.07 4.78 4.68
CA ILE A 125 3.83 5.82 5.68
C ILE A 125 2.81 5.36 6.73
N SER A 126 1.74 4.68 6.30
CA SER A 126 0.71 4.13 7.19
C SER A 126 1.30 3.10 8.16
N ILE A 127 2.11 2.16 7.66
CA ILE A 127 2.78 1.14 8.50
C ILE A 127 3.66 1.81 9.57
N GLN A 128 4.45 2.82 9.18
CA GLN A 128 5.27 3.59 10.13
C GLN A 128 4.40 4.34 11.14
N GLY A 129 3.32 4.97 10.68
CA GLY A 129 2.42 5.76 11.53
C GLY A 129 1.72 4.92 12.60
N VAL A 130 1.33 3.68 12.28
CA VAL A 130 0.76 2.73 13.25
C VAL A 130 1.79 2.38 14.33
N TYR A 131 3.06 2.13 13.95
CA TYR A 131 4.10 1.81 14.92
C TYR A 131 4.40 2.96 15.88
N LEU A 132 4.54 4.17 15.34
CA LEU A 132 4.89 5.38 16.09
C LEU A 132 3.71 6.00 16.83
N GLY A 133 2.47 5.55 16.57
CA GLY A 133 1.27 6.15 17.13
C GLY A 133 1.08 7.61 16.69
N GLU A 134 1.55 7.97 15.49
CA GLU A 134 1.55 9.34 14.97
C GLU A 134 1.26 9.37 13.47
N TYR A 135 0.37 10.27 13.03
CA TYR A 135 0.16 10.55 11.60
C TYR A 135 -0.30 11.99 11.37
N VAL A 136 -0.12 12.49 10.15
CA VAL A 136 -0.57 13.82 9.72
C VAL A 136 -1.90 13.68 8.95
N ARG A 137 -2.91 14.43 9.37
CA ARG A 137 -4.20 14.49 8.68
C ARG A 137 -4.11 15.28 7.38
N VAL A 138 -5.11 15.13 6.52
CA VAL A 138 -5.25 15.87 5.26
C VAL A 138 -5.30 17.40 5.45
N ASP A 139 -5.71 17.87 6.63
CA ASP A 139 -5.72 19.31 6.98
C ASP A 139 -4.39 19.81 7.54
N GLY A 140 -3.36 18.96 7.58
CA GLY A 140 -2.03 19.25 8.11
C GLY A 140 -1.89 19.10 9.63
N THR A 141 -2.97 18.76 10.36
CA THR A 141 -2.88 18.55 11.81
C THR A 141 -2.28 17.19 12.15
N THR A 142 -1.43 17.15 13.18
CA THR A 142 -0.83 15.89 13.66
C THR A 142 -1.72 15.22 14.70
N VAL A 143 -1.90 13.91 14.57
CA VAL A 143 -2.41 13.00 15.61
C VAL A 143 -1.24 12.30 16.24
N LYS A 144 -1.17 12.28 17.57
CA LYS A 144 -0.13 11.58 18.31
C LYS A 144 -0.69 11.01 19.61
N GLY A 145 -0.29 9.81 19.99
CA GLY A 145 -0.72 9.15 21.23
C GLY A 145 0.26 8.07 21.69
N PRO A 146 -0.15 7.24 22.68
CA PRO A 146 0.59 6.03 23.05
C PRO A 146 0.85 5.13 21.83
N SER A 147 2.01 4.49 21.78
CA SER A 147 2.50 3.84 20.56
C SER A 147 2.94 2.38 20.77
N LEU A 148 3.03 1.62 19.68
CA LEU A 148 3.68 0.30 19.69
C LEU A 148 5.18 0.44 19.95
N SER A 149 5.81 1.52 19.48
CA SER A 149 7.19 1.86 19.79
C SER A 149 7.43 1.91 21.31
N ASP A 150 6.57 2.60 22.08
CA ASP A 150 6.69 2.64 23.55
C ASP A 150 6.61 1.23 24.18
N LEU A 151 5.67 0.40 23.71
CA LEU A 151 5.50 -0.97 24.21
C LEU A 151 6.70 -1.86 23.89
N VAL A 152 7.22 -1.78 22.67
CA VAL A 152 8.40 -2.56 22.25
C VAL A 152 9.63 -2.07 23.02
N LYS A 153 9.80 -0.76 23.17
CA LYS A 153 10.93 -0.18 23.89
C LYS A 153 11.01 -0.60 25.36
N ASP A 154 9.85 -0.68 26.02
CA ASP A 154 9.75 -1.15 27.40
C ASP A 154 10.18 -2.61 27.57
N LYS A 155 10.08 -3.43 26.51
CA LYS A 155 10.54 -4.83 26.50
C LYS A 155 11.97 -4.99 25.99
N ASP A 156 12.31 -4.29 24.91
CA ASP A 156 13.57 -4.35 24.20
C ASP A 156 13.82 -3.03 23.45
N ALA A 157 14.52 -2.11 24.12
CA ALA A 157 14.88 -0.81 23.56
C ALA A 157 15.78 -0.88 22.32
N ALA A 158 16.58 -1.95 22.18
CA ALA A 158 17.42 -2.13 21.00
C ALA A 158 16.57 -2.53 19.80
N LEU A 159 15.58 -3.40 20.00
CA LEU A 159 14.62 -3.77 18.97
C LEU A 159 13.74 -2.60 18.53
N ASP A 160 13.28 -1.75 19.46
CA ASP A 160 12.53 -0.53 19.11
C ASP A 160 13.37 0.41 18.22
N THR A 161 14.64 0.61 18.58
CA THR A 161 15.58 1.42 17.79
C THR A 161 15.77 0.83 16.39
N GLU A 162 15.94 -0.49 16.31
CA GLU A 162 16.08 -1.21 15.03
C GLU A 162 14.83 -1.06 14.16
N LEU A 163 13.65 -1.37 14.69
CA LEU A 163 12.39 -1.36 13.94
C LEU A 163 12.05 0.08 13.49
N THR A 164 12.21 1.07 14.37
CA THR A 164 12.05 2.49 14.00
C THR A 164 12.98 2.88 12.85
N GLY A 165 14.25 2.48 12.93
CA GLY A 165 15.24 2.75 11.89
C GLY A 165 14.89 2.11 10.55
N LYS A 166 14.44 0.85 10.56
CA LYS A 166 14.04 0.12 9.36
C LYS A 166 12.79 0.69 8.72
N LEU A 167 11.75 1.02 9.51
CA LEU A 167 10.56 1.69 9.00
C LEU A 167 10.91 3.03 8.32
N ALA A 168 11.80 3.81 8.93
CA ALA A 168 12.28 5.06 8.33
C ALA A 168 13.07 4.84 7.03
N ALA A 169 13.91 3.80 6.97
CA ALA A 169 14.65 3.44 5.77
C ALA A 169 13.71 3.02 4.63
N THR A 170 12.66 2.23 4.92
CA THR A 170 11.64 1.84 3.95
C THR A 170 10.90 3.05 3.39
N VAL A 171 10.43 3.97 4.26
CA VAL A 171 9.77 5.20 3.82
C VAL A 171 10.70 6.05 2.94
N ALA A 172 11.99 6.14 3.27
CA ALA A 172 12.96 6.86 2.46
C ALA A 172 13.19 6.23 1.07
N ALA A 173 13.21 4.88 0.98
CA ALA A 173 13.27 4.17 -0.29
C ALA A 173 12.01 4.42 -1.14
N MET A 174 10.83 4.37 -0.52
CA MET A 174 9.55 4.69 -1.17
C MET A 174 9.48 6.14 -1.65
N GLN A 175 10.00 7.09 -0.87
CA GLN A 175 10.10 8.50 -1.30
C GLN A 175 11.05 8.68 -2.48
N THR A 176 12.13 7.92 -2.53
CA THR A 176 13.08 7.92 -3.66
C THR A 176 12.38 7.40 -4.92
N MET A 177 11.61 6.32 -4.80
CA MET A 177 10.80 5.78 -5.87
C MET A 177 9.73 6.77 -6.35
N ALA A 178 8.94 7.35 -5.44
CA ALA A 178 7.94 8.36 -5.78
C ALA A 178 8.57 9.58 -6.48
N LYS A 179 9.70 10.09 -5.97
CA LYS A 179 10.40 11.19 -6.63
C LYS A 179 10.87 10.82 -8.03
N ARG A 180 11.36 9.60 -8.26
CA ARG A 180 11.73 9.12 -9.60
C ARG A 180 10.50 9.06 -10.50
N ALA A 181 9.36 8.59 -9.97
CA ALA A 181 8.08 8.50 -10.67
C ALA A 181 7.63 9.87 -11.23
N GLU A 182 7.82 10.92 -10.43
CA GLU A 182 7.42 12.28 -10.78
C GLU A 182 8.41 13.01 -11.69
N THR A 183 9.69 12.61 -11.72
CA THR A 183 10.76 13.44 -12.31
C THR A 183 11.56 12.77 -13.43
N VAL A 184 11.51 11.44 -13.54
CA VAL A 184 12.33 10.68 -14.50
C VAL A 184 11.45 9.82 -15.41
N GLU A 185 10.67 8.92 -14.83
CA GLU A 185 9.86 7.92 -15.54
C GLU A 185 8.78 7.39 -14.60
N ALA A 186 7.62 6.95 -15.11
CA ALA A 186 6.56 6.37 -14.28
C ALA A 186 6.94 4.97 -13.75
N TYR A 187 6.14 4.42 -12.83
CA TYR A 187 6.47 3.16 -12.16
C TYR A 187 6.48 1.97 -13.13
N ASP A 188 5.56 1.92 -14.09
CA ASP A 188 5.51 0.95 -15.20
C ASP A 188 6.83 0.84 -15.97
N GLN A 189 7.48 1.97 -16.22
CA GLN A 189 8.78 2.08 -16.85
C GLN A 189 9.87 1.57 -15.91
N MET A 190 9.77 1.84 -14.60
CA MET A 190 10.75 1.37 -13.62
C MET A 190 10.81 -0.14 -13.55
N ILE A 191 9.67 -0.84 -13.64
CA ILE A 191 9.61 -2.31 -13.61
C ILE A 191 9.85 -2.96 -14.98
N GLY A 192 10.08 -2.16 -16.03
CA GLY A 192 10.26 -2.67 -17.38
C GLY A 192 11.55 -3.48 -17.58
N ASP A 193 11.47 -4.47 -18.48
CA ASP A 193 12.64 -5.24 -18.88
C ASP A 193 13.70 -4.31 -19.48
N GLY A 194 14.97 -4.51 -19.08
CA GLY A 194 16.09 -3.67 -19.49
C GLY A 194 16.26 -2.35 -18.71
N ASN A 195 15.35 -1.96 -17.81
CA ASN A 195 15.53 -0.78 -16.96
C ASN A 195 16.23 -1.13 -15.64
N ALA A 196 17.54 -1.39 -15.69
CA ALA A 196 18.30 -1.80 -14.51
C ALA A 196 18.26 -0.76 -13.36
N GLU A 197 18.21 0.54 -13.67
CA GLU A 197 18.16 1.60 -12.66
C GLU A 197 16.79 1.70 -12.00
N GLY A 198 15.71 1.67 -12.79
CA GLY A 198 14.33 1.64 -12.28
C GLY A 198 14.07 0.40 -11.44
N ASN A 199 14.47 -0.78 -11.94
CA ASN A 199 14.34 -2.05 -11.23
C ASN A 199 15.04 -2.01 -9.87
N ALA A 200 16.24 -1.42 -9.80
CA ALA A 200 16.98 -1.28 -8.55
C ALA A 200 16.27 -0.36 -7.54
N VAL A 201 15.59 0.69 -8.00
CA VAL A 201 14.82 1.59 -7.12
C VAL A 201 13.60 0.89 -6.54
N VAL A 202 12.84 0.14 -7.35
CA VAL A 202 11.70 -0.65 -6.88
C VAL A 202 12.18 -1.76 -5.94
N GLN A 203 13.26 -2.46 -6.29
CA GLN A 203 13.83 -3.52 -5.45
C GLN A 203 14.28 -2.99 -4.08
N ALA A 204 14.87 -1.80 -4.00
CA ALA A 204 15.27 -1.21 -2.72
C ALA A 204 14.07 -0.96 -1.78
N ALA A 205 12.92 -0.58 -2.33
CA ALA A 205 11.69 -0.41 -1.55
C ALA A 205 11.14 -1.77 -1.07
N ILE A 206 11.15 -2.79 -1.93
CA ILE A 206 10.79 -4.18 -1.57
C ILE A 206 11.69 -4.70 -0.46
N ASP A 207 13.01 -4.51 -0.58
CA ASP A 207 13.98 -5.00 0.40
C ASP A 207 13.76 -4.35 1.77
N GLY A 208 13.41 -3.06 1.82
CA GLY A 208 13.06 -2.36 3.06
C GLY A 208 11.83 -2.98 3.74
N LEU A 209 10.77 -3.25 2.97
CA LEU A 209 9.55 -3.90 3.48
C LEU A 209 9.82 -5.33 4.00
N VAL A 210 10.65 -6.10 3.30
CA VAL A 210 11.05 -7.45 3.75
C VAL A 210 11.88 -7.36 5.03
N ASP A 211 12.81 -6.41 5.11
CA ASP A 211 13.71 -6.28 6.27
C ASP A 211 12.99 -5.75 7.53
N GLN A 212 12.05 -4.81 7.39
CA GLN A 212 11.26 -4.33 8.53
C GLN A 212 10.32 -5.44 9.07
N THR A 213 9.80 -6.31 8.20
CA THR A 213 8.91 -7.42 8.60
C THR A 213 9.60 -8.34 9.61
N LYS A 214 10.88 -8.67 9.40
CA LYS A 214 11.65 -9.48 10.35
C LYS A 214 11.71 -8.86 11.76
N SER A 215 11.76 -7.53 11.83
CA SER A 215 11.76 -6.81 13.11
C SER A 215 10.35 -6.70 13.71
N ILE A 216 9.30 -6.66 12.87
CA ILE A 216 7.90 -6.79 13.31
C ILE A 216 7.66 -8.18 13.94
N GLU A 217 8.14 -9.27 13.33
CA GLU A 217 8.05 -10.62 13.90
C GLU A 217 8.76 -10.73 15.25
N ARG A 218 9.93 -10.10 15.38
CA ARG A 218 10.65 -10.01 16.65
C ARG A 218 9.89 -9.19 17.68
N ALA A 219 9.21 -8.11 17.28
CA ALA A 219 8.38 -7.30 18.17
C ALA A 219 7.18 -8.10 18.69
N ILE A 220 6.53 -8.88 17.82
CA ILE A 220 5.47 -9.83 18.20
C ILE A 220 5.96 -10.79 19.28
N ALA A 221 7.14 -11.38 19.09
CA ALA A 221 7.73 -12.31 20.05
C ALA A 221 8.13 -11.62 21.37
N ALA A 222 8.73 -10.43 21.32
CA ALA A 222 9.15 -9.67 22.50
C ALA A 222 7.97 -9.22 23.38
N LEU A 223 6.82 -9.00 22.77
CA LEU A 223 5.58 -8.63 23.47
C LEU A 223 4.79 -9.86 23.99
N ASP A 224 5.29 -11.08 23.78
CA ASP A 224 4.68 -12.34 24.23
C ASP A 224 3.22 -12.51 23.76
N LEU A 225 2.95 -12.14 22.49
CA LEU A 225 1.59 -12.16 21.91
C LEU A 225 1.18 -13.54 21.38
N GLY A 226 1.99 -14.57 21.64
CA GLY A 226 1.80 -15.92 21.11
C GLY A 226 2.16 -16.04 19.62
N LYS A 227 1.67 -17.11 18.99
CA LYS A 227 1.91 -17.35 17.56
C LYS A 227 0.98 -16.46 16.74
N ILE A 228 1.57 -15.53 16.01
CA ILE A 228 0.91 -14.74 14.97
C ILE A 228 1.48 -15.19 13.63
N GLU A 229 0.59 -15.44 12.67
CA GLU A 229 0.96 -15.70 11.28
C GLU A 229 0.82 -14.39 10.51
N LEU A 230 1.88 -14.02 9.80
CA LEU A 230 1.87 -12.91 8.86
C LEU A 230 1.62 -13.48 7.46
N GLU A 231 0.91 -12.73 6.64
CA GLU A 231 0.64 -13.11 5.26
C GLU A 231 1.94 -13.22 4.45
N GLY A 232 2.11 -14.35 3.75
CA GLY A 232 3.21 -14.62 2.82
C GLY A 232 2.85 -14.25 1.39
N SER A 233 3.78 -14.48 0.45
CA SER A 233 3.51 -14.31 -0.99
C SER A 233 4.40 -15.24 -1.80
N ASP A 234 3.84 -15.92 -2.81
CA ASP A 234 4.62 -16.79 -3.68
C ASP A 234 5.72 -16.02 -4.43
N SER A 235 5.51 -14.73 -4.74
CA SER A 235 6.54 -13.89 -5.38
C SER A 235 7.79 -13.67 -4.53
N LEU A 236 7.69 -13.85 -3.20
CA LEU A 236 8.80 -13.79 -2.25
C LEU A 236 9.26 -15.19 -1.82
N ASP A 237 8.30 -16.05 -1.46
CA ASP A 237 8.54 -17.32 -0.79
C ASP A 237 8.79 -18.47 -1.77
N ASN A 238 8.23 -18.39 -2.98
CA ASN A 238 8.39 -19.39 -4.02
C ASN A 238 8.42 -18.77 -5.44
N PRO A 239 9.44 -17.93 -5.77
CA PRO A 239 9.44 -17.15 -7.01
C PRO A 239 9.41 -18.01 -8.29
N GLY A 240 9.75 -19.30 -8.21
CA GLY A 240 9.68 -20.24 -9.33
C GLY A 240 8.27 -20.76 -9.63
N ALA A 241 7.30 -20.53 -8.73
CA ALA A 241 5.90 -20.91 -8.93
C ALA A 241 5.05 -19.80 -9.58
N VAL A 242 5.57 -18.57 -9.63
CA VAL A 242 4.93 -17.44 -10.31
C VAL A 242 5.51 -17.30 -11.73
N GLY A 243 4.63 -17.15 -12.72
CA GLY A 243 5.01 -17.06 -14.13
C GLY A 243 3.83 -16.60 -14.98
N LYS A 244 4.13 -16.12 -16.19
CA LYS A 244 3.11 -15.77 -17.19
C LYS A 244 2.48 -17.00 -17.85
#